data_AF-A0A954F830-F1
#
_entry.id   AF-A0A954F830-F1
#
_cell.length_a   1.000
_cell.length_b   1.000
_cell.length_c   1.000
_cell.angle_alpha   90.00
_cell.angle_beta   90.00
_cell.angle_gamma   90.00
#
_symmetry.space_group_name_H-M   'P 1'
#
loop_
_entity.id
_entity.type
_entity.pdbx_description
1 polymer ?
#
loop_
_entity_poly.entity_id
_entity_poly.type
_entity_poly.pdbx_seq_one_letter_code
_entity_poly.pdbx_strand_id
1 'polypeptide(L)'
;MTTKAKSTRATKSRAVKDVAEAIEETVKVAAKPPKQAPKAAPKAAPKEVAVAPAPKLTIKIGDEAFDLIEGADAKDIASKAKAVAKAADAIQRKDNDLLASYFAIGEFAASVAPMFASPKVYGQYLAKAAPASASLDPALRSNCKWLWEAVNDEEHKDFSDLLLHLGLNVKANDRTAEIAKFKSGNPTVIRREYTAAKKKSETLATAKERGLDLSNEEEAMKSVAKADKDKADKALKTAITKAINNLAKYVG
;
A
#
# COMPACT_ATOMS: atom_id res chain seq x y z
N MET A 1 -28.21 -39.93 -25.14
CA MET A 1 -27.15 -39.11 -25.77
C MET A 1 -26.54 -38.22 -24.69
N THR A 2 -25.34 -38.54 -24.21
CA THR A 2 -24.66 -37.80 -23.12
C THR A 2 -23.29 -37.35 -23.62
N THR A 3 -23.13 -36.04 -23.82
CA THR A 3 -21.87 -35.42 -24.23
C THR A 3 -20.97 -35.19 -23.02
N LYS A 4 -19.79 -35.84 -23.03
CA LYS A 4 -18.70 -35.60 -22.07
C LYS A 4 -17.98 -34.29 -22.40
N ALA A 5 -17.91 -33.36 -21.46
CA ALA A 5 -17.04 -32.19 -21.54
C ALA A 5 -15.58 -32.56 -21.21
N LYS A 6 -14.65 -32.30 -22.14
CA LYS A 6 -13.21 -32.49 -21.96
C LYS A 6 -12.61 -31.36 -21.12
N SER A 7 -11.84 -31.75 -20.10
CA SER A 7 -11.07 -30.90 -19.18
C SER A 7 -9.88 -30.23 -19.90
N THR A 8 -9.77 -28.91 -19.79
CA THR A 8 -8.69 -28.06 -20.35
C THR A 8 -7.62 -27.69 -19.31
N ARG A 9 -7.48 -28.45 -18.21
CA ARG A 9 -6.68 -28.03 -17.04
C ARG A 9 -5.16 -28.26 -17.12
N ALA A 10 -4.61 -28.74 -18.25
CA ALA A 10 -3.22 -29.21 -18.32
C ALA A 10 -2.17 -28.20 -18.81
N THR A 11 -2.54 -27.02 -19.34
CA THR A 11 -1.58 -26.14 -20.04
C THR A 11 -1.02 -24.96 -19.24
N LYS A 12 -1.52 -24.67 -18.02
CA LYS A 12 -1.04 -23.51 -17.22
C LYS A 12 0.20 -23.78 -16.37
N SER A 13 0.60 -25.04 -16.17
CA SER A 13 1.70 -25.38 -15.26
C SER A 13 3.10 -25.22 -15.88
N ARG A 14 3.22 -25.08 -17.21
CA ARG A 14 4.53 -24.98 -17.89
C ARG A 14 5.03 -23.53 -17.99
N ALA A 15 4.14 -22.55 -18.11
CA ALA A 15 4.50 -21.13 -18.26
C ALA A 15 5.09 -20.47 -17.00
N VAL A 16 4.98 -21.10 -15.82
CA VAL A 16 5.52 -20.54 -14.56
C VAL A 16 7.01 -20.91 -14.38
N LYS A 17 7.50 -21.91 -15.11
CA LYS A 17 8.91 -22.34 -15.01
C LYS A 17 9.85 -21.47 -15.85
N ASP A 18 9.39 -21.00 -17.01
CA ASP A 18 10.24 -20.30 -17.99
C ASP A 18 10.51 -18.82 -17.61
N VAL A 19 9.71 -18.21 -16.73
CA VAL A 19 9.92 -16.82 -16.26
C VAL A 19 11.01 -16.75 -15.16
N ALA A 20 11.29 -17.84 -14.47
CA ALA A 20 12.25 -17.86 -13.37
C ALA A 20 13.72 -17.90 -13.84
N GLU A 21 13.99 -18.39 -15.05
CA GLU A 21 15.34 -18.45 -15.65
C GLU A 21 15.76 -17.14 -16.34
N ALA A 22 14.83 -16.32 -16.81
CA ALA A 22 15.15 -15.07 -17.52
C ALA A 22 15.69 -13.93 -16.64
N ILE A 23 15.76 -14.10 -15.32
CA ILE A 23 16.22 -13.07 -14.37
C ILE A 23 17.71 -13.22 -14.03
N GLU A 24 18.36 -14.35 -14.34
CA GLU A 24 19.77 -14.57 -14.02
C GLU A 24 20.76 -13.92 -15.02
N GLU A 25 20.30 -13.47 -16.18
CA GLU A 25 21.18 -13.11 -17.29
C GLU A 25 21.03 -11.65 -17.73
N THR A 26 21.33 -10.67 -16.87
CA THR A 26 21.94 -9.37 -17.27
C THR A 26 22.16 -8.43 -16.09
N VAL A 27 23.31 -8.54 -15.44
CA VAL A 27 23.90 -7.44 -14.65
C VAL A 27 25.34 -7.23 -15.13
N LYS A 28 25.51 -6.44 -16.20
CA LYS A 28 26.82 -5.88 -16.58
C LYS A 28 26.93 -4.48 -15.99
N VAL A 29 27.59 -4.36 -14.84
CA VAL A 29 28.00 -3.07 -14.26
C VAL A 29 29.31 -2.66 -14.93
N ALA A 30 29.26 -1.65 -15.80
CA ALA A 30 30.45 -1.04 -16.37
C ALA A 30 31.00 0.01 -15.38
N ALA A 31 31.91 -0.41 -14.48
CA ALA A 31 32.65 0.50 -13.61
C ALA A 31 33.95 0.96 -14.31
N LYS A 32 34.06 2.25 -14.61
CA LYS A 32 35.32 2.89 -15.02
C LYS A 32 35.96 3.56 -13.80
N PRO A 33 37.26 3.35 -13.49
CA PRO A 33 37.89 4.02 -12.36
C PRO A 33 38.27 5.47 -12.71
N PRO A 34 38.13 6.44 -11.78
CA PRO A 34 38.55 7.82 -12.03
C PRO A 34 40.07 7.98 -11.85
N LYS A 35 40.67 8.67 -12.82
CA LYS A 35 42.09 9.02 -12.90
C LYS A 35 42.35 10.32 -12.12
N GLN A 36 43.45 10.35 -11.35
CA GLN A 36 43.85 11.45 -10.47
C GLN A 36 44.13 12.80 -11.20
N ALA A 37 44.02 13.87 -10.40
CA ALA A 37 44.11 15.30 -10.72
C ALA A 37 45.46 15.80 -11.26
N PRO A 38 45.49 17.05 -11.80
CA PRO A 38 46.35 18.05 -11.15
C PRO A 38 45.82 19.50 -11.09
N LYS A 39 46.24 20.17 -9.99
CA LYS A 39 46.61 21.59 -9.72
C LYS A 39 45.83 22.80 -10.33
N ALA A 40 45.14 23.50 -9.41
CA ALA A 40 45.16 24.93 -9.04
C ALA A 40 44.94 26.11 -10.03
N ALA A 41 43.80 26.81 -9.80
CA ALA A 41 43.49 28.27 -9.81
C ALA A 41 43.58 29.08 -11.14
N PRO A 42 42.69 30.09 -11.42
CA PRO A 42 42.14 31.08 -10.47
C PRO A 42 40.62 31.37 -10.54
N LYS A 43 40.17 32.15 -9.54
CA LYS A 43 38.81 32.67 -9.25
C LYS A 43 38.00 33.06 -10.50
N ALA A 44 36.85 32.41 -10.67
CA ALA A 44 35.76 32.84 -11.53
C ALA A 44 34.44 32.83 -10.76
N ALA A 45 33.52 33.73 -11.14
CA ALA A 45 32.18 33.99 -10.61
C ALA A 45 31.38 32.73 -10.21
N PRO A 46 30.38 32.84 -9.30
CA PRO A 46 29.58 31.69 -8.87
C PRO A 46 28.88 31.08 -10.08
N LYS A 47 29.47 29.99 -10.60
CA LYS A 47 28.83 29.11 -11.57
C LYS A 47 27.69 28.45 -10.84
N GLU A 48 26.49 28.63 -11.37
CA GLU A 48 25.35 27.75 -11.16
C GLU A 48 25.87 26.31 -11.21
N VAL A 49 25.88 25.66 -10.04
CA VAL A 49 26.31 24.26 -9.93
C VAL A 49 25.21 23.46 -10.63
N ALA A 50 25.42 23.17 -11.91
CA ALA A 50 24.67 22.16 -12.60
C ALA A 50 24.87 20.85 -11.83
N VAL A 51 23.92 20.56 -10.94
CA VAL A 51 23.82 19.27 -10.26
C VAL A 51 23.71 18.25 -11.37
N ALA A 52 24.77 17.45 -11.56
CA ALA A 52 24.74 16.35 -12.50
C ALA A 52 23.49 15.50 -12.19
N PRO A 53 22.64 15.19 -13.18
CA PRO A 53 21.45 14.38 -12.92
C PRO A 53 21.91 13.07 -12.31
N ALA A 54 21.36 12.73 -11.15
CA ALA A 54 21.65 11.48 -10.46
C ALA A 54 21.51 10.31 -11.45
N PRO A 55 22.40 9.30 -11.42
CA PRO A 55 22.32 8.16 -12.32
C PRO A 55 20.96 7.50 -12.18
N LYS A 56 20.15 7.52 -13.24
CA LYS A 56 18.90 6.80 -13.30
C LYS A 56 19.21 5.30 -13.23
N LEU A 57 18.83 4.66 -12.14
CA LEU A 57 18.82 3.20 -12.05
C LEU A 57 17.64 2.70 -12.86
N THR A 58 17.88 1.80 -13.81
CA THR A 58 16.82 1.23 -14.65
C THR A 58 16.74 -0.27 -14.38
N ILE A 59 15.60 -0.77 -13.91
CA ILE A 59 15.33 -2.22 -13.92
C ILE A 59 14.77 -2.59 -15.28
N LYS A 60 15.34 -3.60 -15.91
CA LYS A 60 14.71 -4.25 -17.07
C LYS A 60 13.89 -5.45 -16.62
N ILE A 61 12.63 -5.50 -17.02
CA ILE A 61 11.78 -6.68 -16.88
C ILE A 61 11.25 -7.04 -18.26
N GLY A 62 11.79 -8.13 -18.83
CA GLY A 62 11.60 -8.43 -20.25
C GLY A 62 12.18 -7.31 -21.13
N ASP A 63 11.39 -6.83 -22.09
CA ASP A 63 11.81 -5.78 -23.04
C ASP A 63 11.64 -4.34 -22.52
N GLU A 64 11.04 -4.16 -21.33
CA GLU A 64 10.77 -2.82 -20.79
C GLU A 64 11.73 -2.41 -19.68
N ALA A 65 12.11 -1.14 -19.72
CA ALA A 65 12.97 -0.47 -18.76
C ALA A 65 12.11 0.40 -17.83
N PHE A 66 12.25 0.21 -16.52
CA PHE A 66 11.61 1.01 -15.48
C PHE A 66 12.66 1.85 -14.76
N ASP A 67 12.50 3.18 -14.79
CA ASP A 67 13.32 4.08 -14.00
C ASP A 67 12.97 3.92 -12.51
N LEU A 68 13.97 3.51 -11.72
CA LEU A 68 13.94 3.47 -10.26
C LEU A 68 14.49 4.76 -9.66
N ILE A 69 14.02 5.06 -8.46
CA ILE A 69 14.68 5.98 -7.54
C ILE A 69 15.90 5.27 -6.90
N GLU A 70 17.00 5.99 -6.65
CA GLU A 70 18.24 5.45 -6.07
C GLU A 70 18.03 4.67 -4.75
N GLY A 71 18.76 3.55 -4.58
CA GLY A 71 18.85 2.83 -3.30
C GLY A 71 18.26 1.40 -3.27
N ALA A 72 17.70 0.91 -4.37
CA ALA A 72 17.05 -0.40 -4.42
C ALA A 72 18.01 -1.56 -4.83
N ASP A 73 18.08 -2.63 -4.04
CA ASP A 73 18.78 -3.87 -4.42
C ASP A 73 17.89 -4.74 -5.34
N ALA A 74 18.23 -4.80 -6.62
CA ALA A 74 17.50 -5.56 -7.62
C ALA A 74 17.40 -7.07 -7.28
N LYS A 75 18.38 -7.65 -6.57
CA LYS A 75 18.36 -9.07 -6.19
C LYS A 75 17.33 -9.34 -5.10
N ASP A 76 17.21 -8.44 -4.11
CA ASP A 76 16.22 -8.54 -3.05
C ASP A 76 14.79 -8.50 -3.61
N ILE A 77 14.55 -7.57 -4.55
CA ILE A 77 13.25 -7.42 -5.20
C ILE A 77 12.85 -8.68 -5.98
N ALA A 78 13.78 -9.27 -6.74
CA ALA A 78 13.52 -10.49 -7.48
C ALA A 78 13.20 -11.68 -6.55
N SER A 79 13.90 -11.79 -5.41
CA SER A 79 13.62 -12.80 -4.38
C SER A 79 12.21 -12.64 -3.79
N LYS A 80 11.85 -11.41 -3.40
CA LYS A 80 10.52 -11.09 -2.86
C LYS A 80 9.41 -11.33 -3.88
N ALA A 81 9.63 -11.02 -5.16
CA ALA A 81 8.66 -11.31 -6.22
C ALA A 81 8.34 -12.81 -6.36
N LYS A 82 9.35 -13.69 -6.20
CA LYS A 82 9.14 -15.15 -6.17
C LYS A 82 8.31 -15.59 -4.97
N ALA A 83 8.57 -15.02 -3.78
CA ALA A 83 7.79 -15.30 -2.58
C ALA A 83 6.32 -14.88 -2.73
N VAL A 84 6.08 -13.73 -3.38
CA VAL A 84 4.73 -13.22 -3.68
C VAL A 84 3.96 -14.16 -4.60
N ALA A 85 4.60 -14.80 -5.57
CA ALA A 85 3.91 -15.77 -6.43
C ALA A 85 3.37 -16.96 -5.62
N LYS A 86 4.19 -17.51 -4.72
CA LYS A 86 3.78 -18.59 -3.82
C LYS A 86 2.66 -18.15 -2.88
N ALA A 87 2.75 -16.94 -2.33
CA ALA A 87 1.74 -16.36 -1.44
C ALA A 87 0.40 -16.12 -2.17
N ALA A 88 0.42 -15.59 -3.38
CA ALA A 88 -0.78 -15.37 -4.19
C ALA A 88 -1.50 -16.68 -4.50
N ASP A 89 -0.75 -17.73 -4.85
CA ASP A 89 -1.32 -19.05 -5.09
C ASP A 89 -1.95 -19.67 -3.83
N ALA A 90 -1.35 -19.48 -2.65
CA ALA A 90 -1.89 -19.96 -1.39
C ALA A 90 -3.22 -19.26 -1.04
N ILE A 91 -3.30 -17.95 -1.26
CA ILE A 91 -4.54 -17.17 -1.07
C ILE A 91 -5.64 -17.65 -2.02
N GLN A 92 -5.32 -17.92 -3.28
CA GLN A 92 -6.30 -18.41 -4.25
C GLN A 92 -6.82 -19.81 -3.90
N ARG A 93 -5.94 -20.67 -3.38
CA ARG A 93 -6.30 -22.01 -2.89
C ARG A 93 -7.06 -21.99 -1.57
N LYS A 94 -7.06 -20.85 -0.87
CA LYS A 94 -7.61 -20.69 0.48
C LYS A 94 -6.98 -21.69 1.45
N ASP A 95 -5.66 -21.81 1.37
CA ASP A 95 -4.89 -22.66 2.28
C ASP A 95 -5.10 -22.23 3.75
N ASN A 96 -4.82 -23.13 4.68
CA ASN A 96 -4.81 -22.79 6.10
C ASN A 96 -3.64 -21.84 6.40
N ASP A 97 -3.86 -20.87 7.28
CA ASP A 97 -2.87 -19.83 7.65
C ASP A 97 -2.43 -18.91 6.49
N LEU A 98 -3.34 -18.00 6.11
CA LEU A 98 -3.10 -17.03 5.05
C LEU A 98 -2.33 -15.79 5.51
N LEU A 99 -2.10 -15.60 6.82
CA LEU A 99 -1.52 -14.35 7.33
C LEU A 99 -0.10 -14.14 6.80
N ALA A 100 0.72 -15.19 6.82
CA ALA A 100 2.06 -15.15 6.25
C ALA A 100 2.04 -14.80 4.75
N SER A 101 1.04 -15.32 4.01
CA SER A 101 0.88 -15.01 2.58
C SER A 101 0.48 -13.55 2.36
N TYR A 102 -0.43 -13.02 3.19
CA TYR A 102 -0.80 -11.61 3.13
C TYR A 102 0.39 -10.70 3.47
N PHE A 103 1.22 -11.08 4.45
CA PHE A 103 2.41 -10.31 4.84
C PHE A 103 3.46 -10.31 3.74
N ALA A 104 3.73 -11.46 3.09
CA ALA A 104 4.68 -11.51 1.98
C ALA A 104 4.28 -10.58 0.82
N ILE A 105 2.98 -10.47 0.53
CA ILE A 105 2.46 -9.53 -0.48
C ILE A 105 2.61 -8.09 0.00
N GLY A 106 2.29 -7.83 1.27
CA GLY A 106 2.37 -6.50 1.87
C GLY A 106 3.81 -5.98 1.91
N GLU A 107 4.75 -6.81 2.33
CA GLU A 107 6.19 -6.51 2.38
C GLU A 107 6.74 -6.13 1.02
N PHE A 108 6.47 -6.95 0.01
CA PHE A 108 6.89 -6.67 -1.36
C PHE A 108 6.31 -5.34 -1.83
N ALA A 109 5.00 -5.14 -1.66
CA ALA A 109 4.33 -3.91 -2.06
C ALA A 109 4.90 -2.67 -1.36
N ALA A 110 5.22 -2.77 -0.07
CA ALA A 110 5.78 -1.68 0.72
C ALA A 110 7.23 -1.37 0.33
N SER A 111 8.05 -2.39 0.04
CA SER A 111 9.42 -2.18 -0.44
C SER A 111 9.48 -1.54 -1.83
N VAL A 112 8.57 -1.94 -2.72
CA VAL A 112 8.62 -1.59 -4.14
C VAL A 112 7.90 -0.26 -4.42
N ALA A 113 6.79 0.04 -3.73
CA ALA A 113 5.99 1.23 -4.01
C ALA A 113 6.77 2.57 -3.94
N PRO A 114 7.68 2.80 -2.98
CA PRO A 114 8.48 4.03 -2.91
C PRO A 114 9.43 4.21 -4.10
N MET A 115 9.74 3.14 -4.84
CA MET A 115 10.67 3.19 -5.96
C MET A 115 10.06 3.80 -7.23
N PHE A 116 8.75 4.04 -7.25
CA PHE A 116 8.02 4.54 -8.42
C PHE A 116 7.40 5.90 -8.15
N ALA A 117 7.58 6.82 -9.09
CA ALA A 117 7.02 8.17 -8.99
C ALA A 117 5.48 8.22 -9.03
N SER A 118 4.81 7.17 -9.51
CA SER A 118 3.35 7.12 -9.55
C SER A 118 2.77 5.72 -9.30
N PRO A 119 1.55 5.64 -8.72
CA PRO A 119 0.85 4.37 -8.55
C PRO A 119 0.59 3.62 -9.87
N LYS A 120 0.47 4.36 -10.99
CA LYS A 120 0.24 3.78 -12.31
C LYS A 120 1.45 2.97 -12.79
N VAL A 121 2.66 3.55 -12.69
CA VAL A 121 3.90 2.87 -13.08
C VAL A 121 4.17 1.69 -12.15
N TYR A 122 3.95 1.86 -10.85
CA TYR A 122 4.00 0.77 -9.87
C TYR A 122 3.06 -0.40 -10.24
N GLY A 123 1.82 -0.11 -10.63
CA GLY A 123 0.87 -1.14 -11.06
C GLY A 123 1.33 -1.91 -12.31
N GLN A 124 1.93 -1.21 -13.29
CA GLN A 124 2.51 -1.82 -14.49
C GLN A 124 3.70 -2.73 -14.13
N TYR A 125 4.57 -2.25 -13.24
CA TYR A 125 5.68 -3.04 -12.72
C TYR A 125 5.19 -4.32 -12.03
N LEU A 126 4.23 -4.22 -11.11
CA LEU A 126 3.68 -5.39 -10.39
C LEU A 126 3.12 -6.45 -11.35
N ALA A 127 2.43 -6.02 -12.41
CA ALA A 127 1.84 -6.92 -13.40
C ALA A 127 2.91 -7.77 -14.11
N LYS A 128 4.14 -7.26 -14.23
CA LYS A 128 5.26 -7.96 -14.88
C LYS A 128 6.14 -8.71 -13.88
N ALA A 129 6.51 -8.06 -12.79
CA ALA A 129 7.41 -8.62 -11.78
C ALA A 129 6.75 -9.75 -10.98
N ALA A 130 5.46 -9.61 -10.68
CA ALA A 130 4.70 -10.55 -9.86
C ALA A 130 3.28 -10.75 -10.44
N PRO A 131 3.14 -11.38 -11.63
CA PRO A 131 1.86 -11.52 -12.32
C PRO A 131 0.81 -12.29 -11.50
N ALA A 132 1.26 -13.22 -10.65
CA ALA A 132 0.39 -13.91 -9.71
C ALA A 132 -0.27 -12.93 -8.72
N SER A 133 0.45 -11.90 -8.24
CA SER A 133 -0.14 -10.86 -7.41
C SER A 133 -1.20 -10.06 -8.17
N ALA A 134 -1.00 -9.82 -9.48
CA ALA A 134 -1.93 -9.06 -10.32
C ALA A 134 -3.29 -9.73 -10.47
N SER A 135 -3.33 -11.07 -10.34
CA SER A 135 -4.57 -11.85 -10.35
C SER A 135 -5.39 -11.74 -9.05
N LEU A 136 -4.83 -11.17 -7.99
CA LEU A 136 -5.58 -10.84 -6.77
C LEU A 136 -6.43 -9.58 -6.98
N ASP A 137 -7.42 -9.40 -6.12
CA ASP A 137 -8.20 -8.16 -6.10
C ASP A 137 -7.30 -6.94 -5.74
N PRO A 138 -7.40 -5.80 -6.46
CA PRO A 138 -6.62 -4.61 -6.15
C PRO A 138 -6.81 -4.09 -4.72
N ALA A 139 -8.03 -4.15 -4.17
CA ALA A 139 -8.28 -3.70 -2.80
C ALA A 139 -7.61 -4.63 -1.79
N LEU A 140 -7.64 -5.94 -2.02
CA LEU A 140 -6.89 -6.90 -1.20
C LEU A 140 -5.39 -6.61 -1.20
N ARG A 141 -4.77 -6.37 -2.37
CA ARG A 141 -3.33 -6.01 -2.42
C ARG A 141 -3.02 -4.74 -1.63
N SER A 142 -3.85 -3.71 -1.78
CA SER A 142 -3.71 -2.47 -1.02
C SER A 142 -3.84 -2.70 0.49
N ASN A 143 -4.77 -3.56 0.91
CA ASN A 143 -4.95 -3.90 2.32
C ASN A 143 -3.80 -4.75 2.88
N CYS A 144 -3.20 -5.64 2.08
CA CYS A 144 -2.00 -6.39 2.48
C CYS A 144 -0.83 -5.43 2.76
N LYS A 145 -0.61 -4.47 1.85
CA LYS A 145 0.41 -3.42 2.02
C LYS A 145 0.15 -2.62 3.31
N TRP A 146 -1.06 -2.09 3.46
CA TRP A 146 -1.45 -1.34 4.65
C TRP A 146 -1.24 -2.12 5.94
N LEU A 147 -1.62 -3.40 5.98
CA LEU A 147 -1.47 -4.22 7.18
C LEU A 147 0.01 -4.45 7.51
N TRP A 148 0.83 -4.73 6.50
CA TRP A 148 2.27 -4.89 6.71
C TRP A 148 2.92 -3.60 7.22
N GLU A 149 2.58 -2.46 6.61
CA GLU A 149 3.06 -1.13 7.04
C GLU A 149 2.60 -0.85 8.47
N ALA A 150 1.32 -1.06 8.78
CA ALA A 150 0.79 -0.85 10.12
C ALA A 150 1.46 -1.73 11.18
N VAL A 151 1.95 -2.93 10.83
CA VAL A 151 2.63 -3.85 11.76
C VAL A 151 4.11 -3.55 11.92
N ASN A 152 4.76 -3.12 10.84
CA ASN A 152 6.21 -2.92 10.76
C ASN A 152 6.62 -1.44 10.79
N ASP A 153 5.67 -0.52 10.97
CA ASP A 153 5.95 0.90 11.15
C ASP A 153 6.96 1.10 12.31
N GLU A 154 8.11 1.70 11.98
CA GLU A 154 9.22 1.96 12.88
C GLU A 154 8.85 2.97 13.96
N GLU A 155 7.92 3.89 13.68
CA GLU A 155 7.44 4.85 14.68
C GLU A 155 6.44 4.23 15.66
N HIS A 156 5.96 3.00 15.39
CA HIS A 156 5.04 2.21 16.23
C HIS A 156 3.70 2.89 16.56
N LYS A 157 3.40 4.04 15.97
CA LYS A 157 2.17 4.80 16.23
C LYS A 157 0.98 4.07 15.64
N ASP A 158 1.09 3.65 14.38
CA ASP A 158 0.00 3.01 13.67
C ASP A 158 -0.26 1.58 14.17
N PHE A 159 0.79 0.87 14.61
CA PHE A 159 0.64 -0.47 15.17
C PHE A 159 -0.05 -0.47 16.54
N SER A 160 0.39 0.42 17.43
CA SER A 160 -0.18 0.52 18.78
C SER A 160 -1.65 0.96 18.70
N ASP A 161 -1.96 1.90 17.80
CA ASP A 161 -3.33 2.34 17.48
C ASP A 161 -4.18 1.19 16.92
N LEU A 162 -3.61 0.39 15.99
CA LEU A 162 -4.27 -0.78 15.43
C LEU A 162 -4.63 -1.80 16.51
N LEU A 163 -3.68 -2.21 17.34
CA LEU A 163 -3.93 -3.18 18.40
C LEU A 163 -4.92 -2.65 19.44
N LEU A 164 -4.77 -1.38 19.85
CA LEU A 164 -5.66 -0.73 20.80
C LEU A 164 -7.11 -0.76 20.32
N HIS A 165 -7.36 -0.35 19.08
CA HIS A 165 -8.71 -0.30 18.52
C HIS A 165 -9.30 -1.69 18.25
N LEU A 166 -8.47 -2.69 17.98
CA LEU A 166 -8.92 -4.07 17.79
C LEU A 166 -9.07 -4.86 19.09
N GLY A 167 -8.75 -4.26 20.25
CA GLY A 167 -8.82 -4.92 21.56
C GLY A 167 -7.77 -6.02 21.73
N LEU A 168 -6.64 -5.90 21.04
CA LEU A 168 -5.53 -6.84 21.07
C LEU A 168 -4.46 -6.38 22.08
N ASN A 169 -3.59 -7.30 22.50
CA ASN A 169 -2.58 -6.99 23.49
C ASN A 169 -1.45 -6.11 22.91
N VAL A 170 -1.50 -4.82 23.23
CA VAL A 170 -0.51 -3.80 22.80
C VAL A 170 0.90 -4.09 23.32
N LYS A 171 1.04 -4.85 24.42
CA LYS A 171 2.35 -5.20 25.01
C LYS A 171 2.95 -6.49 24.44
N ALA A 172 2.34 -7.08 23.42
CA ALA A 172 2.85 -8.30 22.80
C ALA A 172 4.19 -8.01 22.09
N ASN A 173 5.21 -8.81 22.40
CA ASN A 173 6.50 -8.76 21.70
C ASN A 173 6.39 -9.32 20.28
N ASP A 174 5.47 -10.26 20.06
CA ASP A 174 5.18 -10.83 18.73
C ASP A 174 3.90 -10.24 18.16
N ARG A 175 4.09 -9.22 17.32
CA ARG A 175 3.03 -8.47 16.64
C ARG A 175 2.22 -9.34 15.69
N THR A 176 2.89 -10.22 14.98
CA THR A 176 2.28 -11.09 13.96
C THR A 176 1.42 -12.14 14.62
N ALA A 177 1.91 -12.77 15.69
CA ALA A 177 1.12 -13.72 16.46
C ALA A 177 -0.12 -13.09 17.09
N GLU A 178 -0.03 -11.82 17.51
CA GLU A 178 -1.18 -11.11 18.06
C GLU A 178 -2.25 -10.82 16.99
N ILE A 179 -1.83 -10.32 15.81
CA ILE A 179 -2.75 -10.10 14.68
C ILE A 179 -3.37 -11.43 14.19
N ALA A 180 -2.63 -12.54 14.25
CA ALA A 180 -3.13 -13.86 13.87
C ALA A 180 -4.32 -14.32 14.73
N LYS A 181 -4.41 -13.86 15.99
CA LYS A 181 -5.56 -14.14 16.87
C LYS A 181 -6.83 -13.42 16.43
N PHE A 182 -6.71 -12.37 15.61
CA PHE A 182 -7.85 -11.56 15.22
C PHE A 182 -8.63 -12.20 14.06
N LYS A 183 -9.77 -12.80 14.40
CA LYS A 183 -10.77 -13.37 13.47
C LYS A 183 -10.14 -14.35 12.48
N SER A 184 -9.77 -13.88 11.29
CA SER A 184 -9.28 -14.70 10.16
C SER A 184 -7.92 -14.27 9.62
N GLY A 185 -7.25 -13.28 10.25
CA GLY A 185 -6.02 -12.70 9.72
C GLY A 185 -6.20 -11.98 8.37
N ASN A 186 -7.43 -11.86 7.86
CA ASN A 186 -7.71 -11.27 6.56
C ASN A 186 -7.54 -9.74 6.62
N PRO A 187 -6.67 -9.14 5.80
CA PRO A 187 -6.37 -7.71 5.85
C PRO A 187 -7.60 -6.82 5.61
N THR A 188 -8.52 -7.24 4.75
CA THR A 188 -9.76 -6.49 4.48
C THR A 188 -10.68 -6.48 5.69
N VAL A 189 -10.79 -7.62 6.40
CA VAL A 189 -11.57 -7.68 7.64
C VAL A 189 -10.90 -6.83 8.71
N ILE A 190 -9.60 -7.03 8.95
CA ILE A 190 -8.83 -6.27 9.95
C ILE A 190 -9.01 -4.76 9.73
N ARG A 191 -8.79 -4.29 8.49
CA ARG A 191 -8.90 -2.86 8.17
C ARG A 191 -10.30 -2.31 8.41
N ARG A 192 -11.35 -3.07 8.04
CA ARG A 192 -12.74 -2.65 8.24
C ARG A 192 -13.07 -2.51 9.73
N GLU A 193 -12.68 -3.49 10.54
CA GLU A 193 -12.94 -3.47 11.98
C GLU A 193 -12.16 -2.36 12.67
N TYR A 194 -10.89 -2.16 12.29
CA TYR A 194 -10.07 -1.05 12.76
C TYR A 194 -10.72 0.30 12.45
N THR A 195 -11.13 0.52 11.19
CA THR A 195 -11.77 1.77 10.76
C THR A 195 -13.06 2.04 11.54
N ALA A 196 -13.87 1.00 11.77
CA ALA A 196 -15.10 1.11 12.54
C ALA A 196 -14.83 1.44 14.02
N ALA A 197 -13.86 0.75 14.64
CA ALA A 197 -13.48 0.97 16.03
C ALA A 197 -12.88 2.37 16.26
N LYS A 198 -11.98 2.80 15.37
CA LYS A 198 -11.38 4.14 15.41
C LYS A 198 -12.43 5.24 15.27
N LYS A 199 -13.34 5.10 14.30
CA LYS A 199 -14.45 6.04 14.13
C LYS A 199 -15.35 6.08 15.37
N LYS A 200 -15.61 4.92 15.99
CA LYS A 200 -16.38 4.84 17.23
C LYS A 200 -15.69 5.62 18.36
N SER A 201 -14.40 5.41 18.59
CA SER A 201 -13.65 6.14 19.63
C SER A 201 -13.61 7.64 19.39
N GLU A 202 -13.42 8.09 18.15
CA GLU A 202 -13.44 9.52 17.79
C GLU A 202 -14.82 10.15 18.04
N THR A 203 -15.89 9.41 17.72
CA THR A 203 -17.27 9.85 17.97
C THR A 203 -17.54 9.96 19.47
N LEU A 204 -17.09 8.99 20.26
CA LEU A 204 -17.23 9.02 21.72
C LEU A 204 -16.40 10.15 22.36
N ALA A 205 -15.19 10.41 21.86
CA ALA A 205 -14.38 11.55 22.30
C ALA A 205 -15.10 12.88 22.02
N THR A 206 -15.67 13.03 20.83
CA THR A 206 -16.48 14.20 20.46
C THR A 206 -17.72 14.32 21.35
N ALA A 207 -18.39 13.21 21.64
CA ALA A 207 -19.55 13.21 22.52
C ALA A 207 -19.18 13.68 23.93
N LYS A 208 -18.06 13.19 24.46
CA LYS A 208 -17.51 13.60 25.75
C LYS A 208 -17.18 15.09 25.80
N GLU A 209 -16.53 15.62 24.77
CA GLU A 209 -16.21 17.06 24.65
C GLU A 209 -17.47 17.93 24.60
N ARG A 210 -18.57 17.40 24.05
CA ARG A 210 -19.88 18.07 24.03
C ARG A 210 -20.68 17.89 25.33
N GLY A 211 -20.11 17.22 26.33
CA GLY A 211 -20.77 16.97 27.61
C GLY A 211 -21.96 16.00 27.51
N LEU A 212 -22.01 15.17 26.48
CA LEU A 212 -23.03 14.14 26.34
C LEU A 212 -22.75 12.99 27.32
N ASP A 213 -23.81 12.46 27.92
CA ASP A 213 -23.71 11.29 28.77
C ASP A 213 -23.29 10.06 27.95
N LEU A 214 -22.24 9.37 28.41
CA LEU A 214 -21.69 8.17 27.78
C LEU A 214 -22.26 6.88 28.40
N SER A 215 -23.15 6.96 29.39
CA SER A 215 -23.84 5.80 29.97
C SER A 215 -24.60 4.99 28.91
N ASN A 216 -25.04 5.66 27.84
CA ASN A 216 -25.61 5.05 26.64
C ASN A 216 -24.81 5.47 25.38
N GLU A 217 -23.77 4.69 25.07
CA GLU A 217 -22.89 4.95 23.91
C GLU A 217 -23.64 5.07 22.58
N GLU A 218 -24.73 4.32 22.40
CA GLU A 218 -25.48 4.30 21.15
C GLU A 218 -26.26 5.60 20.93
N GLU A 219 -26.86 6.15 21.99
CA GLU A 219 -27.53 7.45 21.96
C GLU A 219 -26.54 8.60 21.82
N ALA A 220 -25.38 8.51 22.48
CA ALA A 220 -24.29 9.47 22.32
C ALA A 220 -23.80 9.53 20.87
N MET A 221 -23.60 8.39 20.21
CA MET A 221 -23.19 8.36 18.80
C MET A 221 -24.28 8.91 17.85
N LYS A 222 -25.56 8.55 18.08
CA LYS A 222 -26.68 9.04 17.26
C LYS A 222 -26.83 10.56 17.37
N SER A 223 -26.65 11.12 18.56
CA SER A 223 -26.75 12.57 18.78
C SER A 223 -25.61 13.34 18.12
N VAL A 224 -24.37 12.84 18.19
CA VAL A 224 -23.24 13.42 17.43
C VAL A 224 -23.50 13.37 15.92
N ALA A 225 -23.91 12.21 15.39
CA ALA A 225 -24.20 12.04 13.97
C ALA A 225 -25.32 12.97 13.47
N LYS A 226 -26.38 13.16 14.28
CA LYS A 226 -27.46 14.10 13.97
C LYS A 226 -26.95 15.54 13.94
N ALA A 227 -26.19 15.96 14.95
CA ALA A 227 -25.64 17.31 15.02
C ALA A 227 -24.68 17.62 13.86
N ASP A 228 -23.86 16.65 13.44
CA ASP A 228 -22.96 16.82 12.31
C ASP A 228 -23.73 16.90 10.98
N LYS A 229 -24.81 16.12 10.82
CA LYS A 229 -25.72 16.23 9.68
C LYS A 229 -26.41 17.59 9.62
N ASP A 230 -26.96 18.07 10.73
CA ASP A 230 -27.62 19.37 10.81
C ASP A 230 -26.65 20.51 10.47
N LYS A 231 -25.38 20.40 10.90
CA LYS A 231 -24.31 21.34 10.57
C LYS A 231 -23.96 21.30 9.07
N ALA A 232 -23.86 20.11 8.48
CA ALA A 232 -23.59 19.94 7.05
C ALA A 232 -24.74 20.51 6.19
N ASP A 233 -25.99 20.23 6.55
CA ASP A 233 -27.18 20.73 5.86
C ASP A 233 -27.27 22.26 5.93
N LYS A 234 -26.93 22.84 7.09
CA LYS A 234 -26.85 24.30 7.25
C LYS A 234 -25.76 24.90 6.36
N ALA A 235 -24.57 24.30 6.35
CA ALA A 235 -23.46 24.77 5.50
C ALA A 235 -23.80 24.70 4.00
N LEU A 236 -24.45 23.60 3.57
CA LEU A 236 -24.91 23.42 2.20
C LEU A 236 -25.93 24.49 1.80
N LYS A 237 -26.93 24.76 2.65
CA LYS A 237 -27.91 25.83 2.40
C LYS A 237 -27.22 27.19 2.24
N THR A 238 -26.28 27.52 3.13
CA THR A 238 -25.49 28.76 3.02
C THR A 238 -24.69 28.84 1.73
N ALA A 239 -24.06 27.74 1.31
CA ALA A 239 -23.31 27.69 0.06
C ALA A 239 -24.21 27.90 -1.17
N ILE A 240 -25.38 27.27 -1.20
CA ILE A 240 -26.38 27.43 -2.27
C ILE A 240 -26.87 28.88 -2.33
N THR A 241 -27.25 29.47 -1.19
CA THR A 241 -27.69 30.89 -1.14
C THR A 241 -26.60 31.82 -1.64
N LYS A 242 -25.33 31.60 -1.26
CA LYS A 242 -24.20 32.40 -1.74
C LYS A 242 -24.01 32.25 -3.25
N ALA A 243 -24.13 31.04 -3.79
CA ALA A 243 -24.04 30.79 -5.23
C ALA A 243 -25.16 31.50 -6.02
N ILE A 244 -26.40 31.41 -5.54
CA ILE A 244 -27.57 32.10 -6.14
C ILE A 244 -27.35 33.62 -6.14
N ASN A 245 -26.94 34.19 -5.00
CA ASN A 245 -26.69 35.63 -4.90
C ASN A 245 -25.55 36.11 -5.80
N ASN A 246 -24.52 35.28 -5.99
CA ASN A 246 -23.44 35.59 -6.93
C ASN A 246 -23.95 35.55 -8.37
N LEU A 247 -24.74 34.54 -8.75
CA LEU A 247 -25.31 34.44 -10.09
C LEU A 247 -26.19 35.64 -10.44
N ALA A 248 -27.02 36.07 -9.48
CA ALA A 248 -27.91 37.22 -9.64
C ALA A 248 -27.17 38.53 -9.94
N LYS A 249 -25.91 38.68 -9.49
CA LYS A 249 -25.07 39.86 -9.79
C LYS A 249 -24.53 39.91 -11.22
N TYR A 250 -24.54 38.79 -11.94
CA TYR A 250 -24.01 38.72 -13.31
C TYR A 250 -25.12 38.69 -14.38
N VAL A 251 -26.37 38.46 -13.96
CA VAL A 251 -27.52 38.33 -14.86
C VAL A 251 -28.41 39.58 -14.87
N GLY A 252 -28.25 40.49 -13.90
CA GLY A 252 -28.87 41.81 -13.87
C GLY A 252 -27.89 42.91 -14.23
#